data_AF-B3RIN5-F1
#
_entry.id   AF-B3RIN5-F1
#
_cell.length_a   1.000
_cell.length_b   1.000
_cell.length_c   1.000
_cell.angle_alpha   90.00
_cell.angle_beta   90.00
_cell.angle_gamma   90.00
#
_symmetry.space_group_name_H-M   'P 1'
#
loop_
_entity.id
_entity.type
_entity.pdbx_description
1 polymer ?
#
loop_
_entity_poly.entity_id
_entity_poly.type
_entity_poly.pdbx_seq_one_letter_code
_entity_poly.pdbx_strand_id
1 'polypeptide(L)'
;MAANNPCILSYYDSIIREDDLQILNGIGWISDRIIGFVLEYFERELFASLHDVVAFVQPEISQFIKLCDATVLDSEFVLDSLNLSKKELIFLPVNDHNKVTEAGGSHWTLLIYIRPSNCYLHMDSLCTSSNLQSAKITAYKLDQVLKYSSNTNFTEIKNGPRQVNGYDCGMYVICEIESICKKYKSENDIGSITDQFGIICRSLTPEMIHQKRLELSSLIISLRLKSA
;
A
#
# COMPACT_ATOMS: atom_id res chain seq x y z
N MET A 1 24.27 -22.76 6.47
CA MET A 1 23.13 -23.23 7.30
C MET A 1 21.99 -22.29 7.00
N ALA A 2 20.96 -22.74 6.28
CA ALA A 2 19.75 -21.91 6.09
C ALA A 2 19.13 -21.74 7.48
N ALA A 3 19.15 -20.51 7.99
CA ALA A 3 18.65 -20.20 9.32
C ALA A 3 17.18 -20.60 9.42
N ASN A 4 16.84 -21.26 10.52
CA ASN A 4 15.49 -21.72 10.83
C ASN A 4 14.58 -20.49 10.97
N ASN A 5 13.83 -20.13 9.93
CA ASN A 5 12.89 -19.00 9.94
C ASN A 5 11.44 -19.52 9.91
N PRO A 6 10.88 -19.91 11.08
CA PRO A 6 9.59 -20.59 11.16
C PRO A 6 8.43 -19.69 10.74
N CYS A 7 7.35 -20.31 10.28
CA CYS A 7 6.08 -19.63 10.10
C CYS A 7 5.49 -19.27 11.47
N ILE A 8 5.10 -18.02 11.65
CA ILE A 8 4.47 -17.48 12.88
C ILE A 8 2.97 -17.36 12.69
N LEU A 9 2.53 -16.94 11.50
CA LEU A 9 1.14 -16.77 11.16
C LEU A 9 0.92 -17.10 9.69
N SER A 10 -0.04 -17.97 9.43
CA SER A 10 -0.67 -18.12 8.12
C SER A 10 -2.04 -17.45 8.23
N TYR A 11 -2.24 -16.37 7.47
CA TYR A 11 -3.44 -15.54 7.51
C TYR A 11 -3.91 -15.34 6.08
N TYR A 12 -4.93 -16.11 5.67
CA TYR A 12 -5.40 -16.17 4.29
C TYR A 12 -4.23 -16.38 3.30
N ASP A 13 -4.00 -15.46 2.36
CA ASP A 13 -2.96 -15.58 1.34
C ASP A 13 -1.57 -15.11 1.87
N SER A 14 -1.52 -14.54 3.07
CA SER A 14 -0.31 -14.03 3.70
C SER A 14 0.36 -15.02 4.66
N ILE A 15 1.70 -15.11 4.58
CA ILE A 15 2.52 -15.88 5.51
C ILE A 15 3.55 -14.96 6.17
N ILE A 16 3.45 -14.82 7.48
CA ILE A 16 4.39 -14.08 8.33
C ILE A 16 5.34 -15.06 9.03
N ARG A 17 6.63 -14.75 9.00
CA ARG A 17 7.69 -15.55 9.64
C ARG A 17 8.32 -14.80 10.80
N GLU A 18 9.18 -15.49 11.56
CA GLU A 18 9.87 -14.95 12.74
C GLU A 18 10.64 -13.66 12.41
N ASP A 19 11.38 -13.64 11.30
CA ASP A 19 12.16 -12.46 10.91
C ASP A 19 11.28 -11.25 10.59
N ASP A 20 10.06 -11.44 10.07
CA ASP A 20 9.12 -10.34 9.82
C ASP A 20 8.67 -9.69 11.14
N LEU A 21 8.43 -10.52 12.16
CA LEU A 21 8.07 -10.06 13.49
C LEU A 21 9.24 -9.31 14.15
N GLN A 22 10.47 -9.80 13.96
CA GLN A 22 11.68 -9.12 14.44
C GLN A 22 11.87 -7.74 13.77
N ILE A 23 11.60 -7.64 12.46
CA ILE A 23 11.63 -6.36 11.73
C ILE A 23 10.65 -5.35 12.33
N LEU A 24 9.43 -5.77 12.66
CA LEU A 24 8.42 -4.91 13.28
C LEU A 24 8.83 -4.46 14.69
N ASN A 25 9.47 -5.34 15.47
CA ASN A 25 9.96 -5.01 16.81
C ASN A 25 11.25 -4.18 16.81
N GLY A 26 11.89 -4.00 15.64
CA GLY A 26 13.16 -3.32 15.48
C GLY A 26 13.14 -2.14 14.51
N ILE A 27 14.32 -1.80 14.00
CA ILE A 27 14.57 -0.68 13.08
C ILE A 27 14.76 -1.15 11.61
N GLY A 28 14.11 -2.25 11.24
CA GLY A 28 14.24 -2.86 9.92
C GLY A 28 13.30 -2.30 8.87
N TRP A 29 13.69 -2.43 7.59
CA TRP A 29 12.82 -2.17 6.45
C TRP A 29 11.73 -3.24 6.40
N ILE A 30 10.46 -2.81 6.38
CA ILE A 30 9.37 -3.78 6.21
C ILE A 30 9.35 -4.29 4.77
N SER A 31 9.08 -5.58 4.62
CA SER A 31 8.99 -6.28 3.35
C SER A 31 7.62 -6.11 2.70
N ASP A 32 7.54 -6.50 1.44
CA ASP A 32 6.28 -6.77 0.74
C ASP A 32 5.35 -7.69 1.55
N ARG A 33 5.88 -8.76 2.16
CA ARG A 33 5.08 -9.69 2.97
C ARG A 33 4.36 -9.03 4.15
N ILE A 34 5.04 -8.11 4.84
CA ILE A 34 4.42 -7.36 5.95
C ILE A 34 3.36 -6.39 5.41
N ILE A 35 3.67 -5.66 4.33
CA ILE A 35 2.70 -4.74 3.72
C ILE A 35 1.47 -5.50 3.23
N GLY A 36 1.66 -6.60 2.51
CA GLY A 36 0.60 -7.42 1.95
C GLY A 36 -0.31 -8.03 3.03
N PHE A 37 0.28 -8.57 4.10
CA PHE A 37 -0.47 -9.01 5.27
C PHE A 37 -1.36 -7.92 5.86
N VAL A 38 -0.84 -6.70 6.01
CA VAL A 38 -1.62 -5.59 6.57
C VAL A 38 -2.73 -5.16 5.63
N LEU A 39 -2.48 -5.11 4.32
CA LEU A 39 -3.50 -4.80 3.32
C LEU A 39 -4.60 -5.87 3.29
N GLU A 40 -4.24 -7.14 3.44
CA GLU A 40 -5.21 -8.23 3.53
C GLU A 40 -6.02 -8.16 4.83
N TYR A 41 -5.39 -7.81 5.95
CA TYR A 41 -6.11 -7.54 7.21
C TYR A 41 -7.06 -6.33 7.09
N PHE A 42 -6.64 -5.27 6.38
CA PHE A 42 -7.47 -4.12 6.09
C PHE A 42 -8.70 -4.49 5.27
N GLU A 43 -8.53 -5.27 4.21
CA GLU A 43 -9.60 -5.71 3.35
C GLU A 43 -10.59 -6.64 4.06
N ARG A 44 -10.08 -7.64 4.80
CA ARG A 44 -10.89 -8.72 5.38
C ARG A 44 -11.54 -8.36 6.71
N GLU A 45 -10.91 -7.50 7.51
CA GLU A 45 -11.36 -7.21 8.88
C GLU A 45 -11.57 -5.71 9.12
N LEU A 46 -10.50 -4.90 9.12
CA LEU A 46 -10.57 -3.53 9.64
C LEU A 46 -11.51 -2.61 8.81
N PHE A 47 -11.49 -2.80 7.49
CA PHE A 47 -12.27 -2.03 6.52
C PHE A 47 -13.14 -2.92 5.63
N ALA A 48 -13.56 -4.09 6.11
CA ALA A 48 -14.46 -4.99 5.37
C ALA A 48 -15.75 -4.30 4.88
N SER A 49 -16.25 -3.32 5.64
CA SER A 49 -17.40 -2.50 5.26
C SER A 49 -17.17 -1.62 4.02
N LEU A 50 -15.91 -1.37 3.64
CA LEU A 50 -15.52 -0.56 2.48
C LEU A 50 -15.20 -1.43 1.25
N HIS A 51 -15.36 -2.75 1.33
CA HIS A 51 -14.91 -3.67 0.27
C HIS A 51 -15.48 -3.33 -1.10
N ASP A 52 -16.72 -2.81 -1.21
CA ASP A 52 -17.32 -2.47 -2.49
C ASP A 52 -16.69 -1.24 -3.16
N VAL A 53 -16.14 -0.32 -2.36
CA VAL A 53 -15.69 1.01 -2.81
C VAL A 53 -14.17 1.20 -2.76
N VAL A 54 -13.46 0.45 -1.92
CA VAL A 54 -11.99 0.49 -1.79
C VAL A 54 -11.36 -0.80 -2.29
N ALA A 55 -10.25 -0.69 -3.01
CA ALA A 55 -9.34 -1.80 -3.26
C ALA A 55 -7.96 -1.55 -2.65
N PHE A 56 -7.43 -2.59 -2.01
CA PHE A 56 -6.07 -2.67 -1.51
C PHE A 56 -5.26 -3.57 -2.44
N VAL A 57 -4.49 -2.99 -3.36
CA VAL A 57 -3.70 -3.78 -4.31
C VAL A 57 -2.46 -4.30 -3.59
N GLN A 58 -2.27 -5.62 -3.63
CA GLN A 58 -1.11 -6.28 -3.01
C GLN A 58 0.22 -5.78 -3.62
N PRO A 59 1.33 -5.73 -2.85
CA PRO A 59 2.62 -5.26 -3.35
C PRO A 59 3.11 -5.98 -4.60
N GLU A 60 2.89 -7.30 -4.68
CA GLU A 60 3.28 -8.15 -5.80
C GLU A 60 2.48 -7.81 -7.06
N ILE A 61 1.18 -7.50 -6.91
CA ILE A 61 0.32 -7.07 -8.00
C ILE A 61 0.69 -5.66 -8.47
N SER A 62 1.01 -4.76 -7.54
CA SER A 62 1.50 -3.41 -7.87
C SER A 62 2.81 -3.47 -8.65
N GLN A 63 3.73 -4.36 -8.25
CA GLN A 63 4.98 -4.60 -8.95
C GLN A 63 4.76 -5.26 -10.32
N PHE A 64 3.84 -6.22 -10.41
CA PHE A 64 3.43 -6.84 -11.67
C PHE A 64 2.89 -5.79 -12.65
N ILE A 65 1.96 -4.94 -12.22
CA ILE A 65 1.45 -3.83 -13.05
C ILE A 65 2.59 -2.93 -13.51
N LYS A 66 3.53 -2.58 -12.61
CA LYS A 66 4.65 -1.71 -12.95
C LYS A 66 5.59 -2.32 -13.99
N LEU A 67 5.93 -3.60 -13.87
CA LEU A 67 6.98 -4.23 -14.68
C LEU A 67 6.45 -4.96 -15.93
N CYS A 68 5.20 -5.44 -15.92
CA CYS A 68 4.65 -6.23 -17.01
C CYS A 68 4.56 -5.42 -18.31
N ASP A 69 4.91 -6.04 -19.44
CA ASP A 69 4.77 -5.40 -20.75
C ASP A 69 3.29 -5.18 -21.08
N ALA A 70 2.98 -4.06 -21.74
CA ALA A 70 1.61 -3.70 -22.10
C ALA A 70 0.91 -4.75 -22.99
N THR A 71 1.68 -5.61 -23.67
CA THR A 71 1.19 -6.73 -24.49
C THR A 71 0.85 -7.99 -23.68
N VAL A 72 1.37 -8.10 -22.46
CA VAL A 72 1.21 -9.26 -21.55
C VAL A 72 0.30 -8.92 -20.37
N LEU A 73 0.04 -7.64 -20.12
CA LEU A 73 -1.00 -7.18 -19.22
C LEU A 73 -2.36 -7.63 -19.74
N ASP A 74 -2.72 -8.87 -19.41
CA ASP A 74 -4.08 -9.34 -19.54
C ASP A 74 -4.94 -8.53 -18.56
N SER A 75 -5.55 -7.48 -19.12
CA SER A 75 -6.44 -6.59 -18.39
C SER A 75 -7.52 -7.37 -17.65
N GLU A 76 -7.98 -8.51 -18.18
CA GLU A 76 -9.08 -9.27 -17.57
C GLU A 76 -8.63 -9.91 -16.26
N PHE A 77 -7.43 -10.50 -16.19
CA PHE A 77 -6.91 -11.10 -14.95
C PHE A 77 -6.79 -10.09 -13.80
N VAL A 78 -6.18 -8.92 -14.06
CA VAL A 78 -5.96 -7.90 -13.03
C VAL A 78 -7.26 -7.17 -12.65
N LEU A 79 -8.16 -6.95 -13.61
CA LEU A 79 -9.44 -6.30 -13.37
C LEU A 79 -10.41 -7.19 -12.60
N ASP A 80 -10.53 -8.46 -12.97
CA ASP A 80 -11.54 -9.36 -12.44
C ASP A 80 -11.19 -9.86 -11.04
N SER A 81 -9.90 -10.07 -10.75
CA SER A 81 -9.47 -10.58 -9.44
C SER A 81 -9.73 -9.58 -8.30
N LEU A 82 -9.71 -8.26 -8.60
CA LEU A 82 -9.85 -7.19 -7.61
C LEU A 82 -11.08 -6.29 -7.87
N ASN A 83 -11.85 -6.56 -8.93
CA ASN A 83 -13.02 -5.79 -9.36
C ASN A 83 -12.71 -4.27 -9.43
N LEU A 84 -11.50 -3.92 -9.88
CA LEU A 84 -10.93 -2.55 -9.81
C LEU A 84 -11.77 -1.53 -10.58
N SER A 85 -12.45 -1.97 -11.64
CA SER A 85 -13.32 -1.11 -12.46
C SER A 85 -14.47 -0.48 -11.67
N LYS A 86 -14.88 -1.08 -10.54
CA LYS A 86 -15.99 -0.59 -9.71
C LYS A 86 -15.54 0.19 -8.47
N LYS A 87 -14.24 0.17 -8.14
CA LYS A 87 -13.70 0.78 -6.92
C LYS A 87 -13.56 2.28 -7.09
N GLU A 88 -13.95 3.05 -6.09
CA GLU A 88 -13.76 4.50 -6.04
C GLU A 88 -12.32 4.86 -5.66
N LEU A 89 -11.74 4.11 -4.74
CA LEU A 89 -10.38 4.26 -4.25
C LEU A 89 -9.57 3.01 -4.51
N ILE A 90 -8.39 3.16 -5.10
CA ILE A 90 -7.45 2.05 -5.31
C ILE A 90 -6.11 2.47 -4.72
N PHE A 91 -5.65 1.72 -3.72
CA PHE A 91 -4.35 1.92 -3.08
C PHE A 91 -3.32 0.95 -3.65
N LEU A 92 -2.18 1.47 -4.09
CA LEU A 92 -1.07 0.69 -4.63
C LEU A 92 0.23 1.06 -3.89
N PRO A 93 0.81 0.16 -3.08
CA PRO A 93 2.17 0.32 -2.59
C PRO A 93 3.14 0.19 -3.77
N VAL A 94 3.98 1.22 -3.97
CA VAL A 94 4.95 1.27 -5.08
C VAL A 94 6.36 1.18 -4.51
N ASN A 95 7.13 0.22 -5.02
CA ASN A 95 8.56 0.07 -4.74
C ASN A 95 9.41 0.68 -5.87
N ASP A 96 10.61 1.16 -5.57
CA ASP A 96 11.56 1.70 -6.56
C ASP A 96 12.34 0.63 -7.36
N HIS A 97 12.20 -0.64 -7.02
CA HIS A 97 12.89 -1.74 -7.69
C HIS A 97 12.42 -1.98 -9.12
N ASN A 98 13.33 -1.95 -10.10
CA ASN A 98 12.98 -1.97 -11.53
C ASN A 98 13.40 -3.24 -12.28
N LYS A 99 13.86 -4.27 -11.57
CA LYS A 99 14.31 -5.54 -12.20
C LYS A 99 13.31 -6.66 -11.91
N VAL A 100 13.05 -7.49 -12.92
CA VAL A 100 12.17 -8.68 -12.82
C VAL A 100 12.94 -9.90 -12.29
N THR A 101 14.26 -9.95 -12.50
CA THR A 101 15.08 -11.17 -12.32
C THR A 101 15.69 -11.34 -10.94
N GLU A 102 15.59 -10.34 -10.07
CA GLU A 102 16.18 -10.36 -8.73
C GLU A 102 15.25 -9.65 -7.74
N ALA A 103 15.31 -10.04 -6.47
CA ALA A 103 14.66 -9.31 -5.39
C ALA A 103 15.46 -8.03 -5.07
N GLY A 104 14.77 -6.96 -4.69
CA GLY A 104 15.41 -5.69 -4.38
C GLY A 104 14.40 -4.60 -4.06
N GLY A 105 14.89 -3.37 -4.06
CA GLY A 105 14.13 -2.19 -3.65
C GLY A 105 14.70 -1.53 -2.42
N SER A 106 14.69 -0.21 -2.41
CA SER A 106 15.16 0.62 -1.30
C SER A 106 14.10 1.52 -0.71
N HIS A 107 12.98 1.73 -1.40
CA HIS A 107 11.99 2.70 -0.95
C HIS A 107 10.56 2.31 -1.33
N TRP A 108 9.66 2.48 -0.36
CA TRP A 108 8.22 2.32 -0.55
C TRP A 108 7.54 3.69 -0.57
N THR A 109 6.61 3.86 -1.50
CA THR A 109 5.71 5.03 -1.58
C THR A 109 4.29 4.57 -1.87
N LEU A 110 3.32 5.45 -1.68
CA LEU A 110 1.92 5.13 -1.90
C LEU A 110 1.41 5.84 -3.17
N LEU A 111 0.83 5.07 -4.09
CA LEU A 111 0.04 5.59 -5.20
C LEU A 111 -1.44 5.33 -4.92
N ILE A 112 -2.27 6.34 -5.13
CA ILE A 112 -3.71 6.29 -4.90
C ILE A 112 -4.40 6.72 -6.17
N TYR A 113 -5.30 5.89 -6.70
CA TYR A 113 -6.23 6.31 -7.74
C TYR A 113 -7.58 6.66 -7.12
N ILE A 114 -8.10 7.82 -7.50
CA ILE A 114 -9.39 8.34 -7.05
C ILE A 114 -10.28 8.51 -8.28
N ARG A 115 -11.23 7.59 -8.43
CA ARG A 115 -12.12 7.52 -9.59
C ARG A 115 -13.02 8.74 -9.75
N PRO A 116 -13.72 9.25 -8.71
CA PRO A 116 -14.64 10.37 -8.88
C PRO A 116 -13.98 11.65 -9.42
N SER A 117 -12.73 11.91 -9.04
CA SER A 117 -11.94 13.05 -9.53
C SER A 117 -11.02 12.71 -10.70
N ASN A 118 -11.04 11.45 -11.17
CA ASN A 118 -10.14 10.89 -12.16
C ASN A 118 -8.69 11.36 -12.00
N CYS A 119 -8.11 11.13 -10.81
CA CYS A 119 -6.76 11.55 -10.50
C CYS A 119 -5.97 10.51 -9.72
N TYR A 120 -4.65 10.55 -9.91
CA TYR A 120 -3.66 9.86 -9.12
C TYR A 120 -3.03 10.82 -8.12
N LEU A 121 -2.92 10.37 -6.87
CA LEU A 121 -2.11 10.99 -5.85
C LEU A 121 -0.92 10.10 -5.53
N HIS A 122 0.27 10.68 -5.48
CA HIS A 122 1.50 10.00 -5.07
C HIS A 122 2.04 10.60 -3.80
N MET A 123 2.27 9.75 -2.80
CA MET A 123 2.74 10.12 -1.47
C MET A 123 4.08 9.45 -1.19
N ASP A 124 5.08 10.29 -0.89
CA ASP A 124 6.45 9.87 -0.61
C ASP A 124 6.90 10.51 0.71
N SER A 125 7.05 9.69 1.74
CA SER A 125 7.45 10.11 3.09
C SER A 125 8.88 10.68 3.15
N LEU A 126 9.76 10.36 2.19
CA LEU A 126 11.08 10.99 2.06
C LEU A 126 11.01 12.32 1.31
N CYS A 127 9.95 12.58 0.54
CA CYS A 127 9.78 13.78 -0.28
C CYS A 127 11.01 14.08 -1.19
N THR A 128 11.73 13.01 -1.61
CA THR A 128 12.90 13.13 -2.50
C THR A 128 12.51 13.00 -3.97
N SER A 129 11.26 12.63 -4.27
CA SER A 129 10.77 12.28 -5.61
C SER A 129 11.54 11.12 -6.25
N SER A 130 12.30 10.35 -5.44
CA SER A 130 13.13 9.24 -5.93
C SER A 130 12.30 8.12 -6.54
N ASN A 131 11.09 7.89 -6.02
CA ASN A 131 10.17 6.87 -6.52
C ASN A 131 9.08 7.41 -7.47
N LEU A 132 9.15 8.70 -7.83
CA LEU A 132 8.14 9.38 -8.66
C LEU A 132 8.00 8.74 -10.05
N GLN A 133 9.12 8.32 -10.65
CA GLN A 133 9.10 7.68 -11.97
C GLN A 133 8.39 6.32 -11.91
N SER A 134 8.68 5.50 -10.89
CA SER A 134 7.99 4.22 -10.67
C SER A 134 6.49 4.44 -10.51
N ALA A 135 6.09 5.43 -9.70
CA ALA A 135 4.67 5.73 -9.48
C ALA A 135 3.97 6.19 -10.76
N LYS A 136 4.61 7.03 -11.59
CA LYS A 136 4.07 7.44 -12.89
C LYS A 136 3.92 6.28 -13.87
N ILE A 137 4.90 5.37 -13.92
CA ILE A 137 4.84 4.17 -14.76
C ILE A 137 3.69 3.27 -14.30
N THR A 138 3.57 3.02 -12.99
CA THR A 138 2.47 2.23 -12.43
C THR A 138 1.12 2.85 -12.75
N ALA A 139 0.96 4.18 -12.58
CA ALA A 139 -0.27 4.89 -12.91
C ALA A 139 -0.64 4.76 -14.40
N TYR A 140 0.33 4.98 -15.29
CA TYR A 140 0.12 4.84 -16.74
C TYR A 140 -0.31 3.42 -17.14
N LYS A 141 0.33 2.40 -16.58
CA LYS A 141 -0.03 1.00 -16.86
C LYS A 141 -1.36 0.61 -16.24
N LEU A 142 -1.69 1.13 -15.06
CA LEU A 142 -2.99 0.93 -14.45
C LEU A 142 -4.11 1.54 -15.30
N ASP A 143 -3.92 2.74 -15.88
CA ASP A 143 -4.88 3.34 -16.81
C ASP A 143 -5.15 2.46 -18.04
N GLN A 144 -4.10 1.80 -18.57
CA GLN A 144 -4.25 0.83 -19.66
C GLN A 144 -5.08 -0.39 -19.24
N VAL A 145 -4.78 -0.95 -18.05
CA VAL A 145 -5.54 -2.08 -17.47
C VAL A 145 -6.99 -1.69 -17.28
N LEU A 146 -7.25 -0.50 -16.73
CA LEU A 146 -8.59 0.02 -16.48
C LEU A 146 -9.34 0.50 -17.73
N LYS A 147 -8.69 0.47 -18.90
CA LYS A 147 -9.22 0.93 -20.20
C LYS A 147 -9.73 2.37 -20.16
N TYR A 148 -9.07 3.24 -19.38
CA TYR A 148 -9.43 4.66 -19.31
C TYR A 148 -8.86 5.47 -20.47
N SER A 149 -9.63 6.46 -20.91
CA SER A 149 -9.15 7.49 -21.82
C SER A 149 -8.08 8.35 -21.13
N SER A 150 -6.99 8.61 -21.82
CA SER A 150 -5.67 9.13 -21.41
C SER A 150 -5.60 10.50 -20.69
N ASN A 151 -6.62 10.92 -19.95
CA ASN A 151 -6.73 12.23 -19.33
C ASN A 151 -6.73 12.19 -17.79
N THR A 152 -6.11 11.18 -17.19
CA THR A 152 -5.98 11.10 -15.73
C THR A 152 -4.95 12.09 -15.21
N ASN A 153 -5.32 12.90 -14.22
CA ASN A 153 -4.40 13.84 -13.60
C ASN A 153 -3.44 13.09 -12.66
N PHE A 154 -2.20 13.54 -12.53
CA PHE A 154 -1.24 12.98 -11.58
C PHE A 154 -0.69 14.10 -10.69
N THR A 155 -0.79 13.92 -9.38
CA THR A 155 -0.35 14.89 -8.38
C THR A 155 0.58 14.24 -7.36
N GLU A 156 1.80 14.76 -7.25
CA GLU A 156 2.71 14.41 -6.15
C GLU A 156 2.41 15.28 -4.92
N ILE A 157 2.14 14.65 -3.79
CA ILE A 157 1.80 15.33 -2.53
C ILE A 157 3.09 15.74 -1.81
N LYS A 158 3.43 17.03 -1.89
CA LYS A 158 4.67 17.58 -1.26
C LYS A 158 4.56 17.93 0.21
N ASN A 159 3.34 18.11 0.71
CA ASN A 159 3.05 18.55 2.08
C ASN A 159 2.50 17.41 2.96
N GLY A 160 2.86 16.17 2.64
CA GLY A 160 2.50 14.98 3.41
C GLY A 160 3.39 14.78 4.65
N PRO A 161 3.11 13.71 5.42
CA PRO A 161 3.91 13.35 6.58
C PRO A 161 5.32 12.95 6.14
N ARG A 162 6.31 13.31 6.96
CA ARG A 162 7.72 13.12 6.63
C ARG A 162 8.35 12.11 7.57
N GLN A 163 9.02 11.12 6.99
CA GLN A 163 9.86 10.23 7.77
C GLN A 163 11.11 10.95 8.25
N VAL A 164 11.56 10.61 9.44
CA VAL A 164 12.76 11.18 10.09
C VAL A 164 13.89 10.14 10.24
N ASN A 165 13.67 8.93 9.74
CA ASN A 165 14.63 7.83 9.76
C ASN A 165 14.73 7.17 8.39
N GLY A 166 15.60 6.17 8.25
CA GLY A 166 15.87 5.49 6.98
C GLY A 166 15.11 4.19 6.76
N TYR A 167 14.09 3.84 7.56
CA TYR A 167 13.50 2.49 7.53
C TYR A 167 11.97 2.43 7.60
N ASP A 168 11.29 3.56 7.86
CA ASP A 168 9.84 3.60 8.06
C ASP A 168 9.01 3.84 6.80
N CYS A 169 9.60 4.01 5.61
CA CYS A 169 8.85 4.34 4.40
C CYS A 169 7.64 3.41 4.14
N GLY A 170 7.79 2.09 4.32
CA GLY A 170 6.68 1.15 4.21
C GLY A 170 5.63 1.30 5.33
N MET A 171 6.03 1.70 6.53
CA MET A 171 5.08 1.99 7.62
C MET A 171 4.28 3.25 7.36
N TYR A 172 4.86 4.27 6.73
CA TYR A 172 4.12 5.45 6.27
C TYR A 172 3.05 5.04 5.25
N VAL A 173 3.39 4.18 4.27
CA VAL A 173 2.40 3.62 3.31
C VAL A 173 1.21 2.98 4.04
N ILE A 174 1.47 2.11 5.03
CA ILE A 174 0.42 1.46 5.81
C ILE A 174 -0.46 2.49 6.56
N CYS A 175 0.18 3.42 7.28
CA CYS A 175 -0.51 4.39 8.11
C CYS A 175 -1.32 5.41 7.29
N GLU A 176 -0.82 5.80 6.12
CA GLU A 176 -1.53 6.68 5.20
C GLU A 176 -2.82 6.02 4.69
N ILE A 177 -2.72 4.77 4.20
CA ILE A 177 -3.90 3.99 3.77
C ILE A 177 -4.92 3.88 4.90
N GLU A 178 -4.48 3.51 6.10
CA GLU A 178 -5.36 3.36 7.26
C GLU A 178 -6.07 4.68 7.61
N SER A 179 -5.33 5.79 7.59
CA SER A 179 -5.86 7.13 7.93
C SER A 179 -6.91 7.58 6.93
N ILE A 180 -6.66 7.37 5.63
CA ILE A 180 -7.60 7.71 4.56
C ILE A 180 -8.85 6.84 4.66
N CYS A 181 -8.72 5.53 4.90
CA CYS A 181 -9.86 4.64 5.05
C CYS A 181 -10.71 4.96 6.29
N LYS A 182 -10.08 5.27 7.43
CA LYS A 182 -10.80 5.72 8.65
C LYS A 182 -11.60 6.99 8.38
N LYS A 183 -11.00 7.97 7.68
CA LYS A 183 -11.67 9.22 7.30
C LYS A 183 -12.85 8.95 6.36
N TYR A 184 -12.64 8.17 5.30
CA TYR A 184 -13.70 7.79 4.35
C TYR A 184 -14.87 7.13 5.08
N LYS A 185 -14.59 6.16 5.97
CA LYS A 185 -15.62 5.49 6.77
C LYS A 185 -16.40 6.45 7.69
N SER A 186 -15.75 7.49 8.21
CA SER A 186 -16.40 8.45 9.10
C SER A 186 -17.27 9.49 8.39
N GLU A 187 -16.88 9.90 7.17
CA GLU A 187 -17.56 10.99 6.45
C GLU A 187 -18.48 10.49 5.34
N ASN A 188 -18.26 9.27 4.85
CA ASN A 188 -18.99 8.67 3.72
C ASN A 188 -19.03 9.58 2.48
N ASP A 189 -18.01 10.42 2.32
CA ASP A 189 -17.86 11.36 1.20
C ASP A 189 -16.39 11.45 0.77
N ILE A 190 -16.16 11.11 -0.50
CA ILE A 190 -14.85 11.15 -1.15
C ILE A 190 -14.39 12.58 -1.50
N GLY A 191 -15.33 13.49 -1.79
CA GLY A 191 -15.04 14.87 -2.18
C GLY A 191 -14.33 15.62 -1.05
N SER A 192 -14.81 15.41 0.18
CA SER A 192 -14.16 15.88 1.41
C SER A 192 -12.71 15.38 1.53
N ILE A 193 -12.42 14.14 1.13
CA ILE A 193 -11.07 13.57 1.21
C ILE A 193 -10.16 14.22 0.18
N THR A 194 -10.59 14.36 -1.08
CA THR A 194 -9.79 14.99 -2.15
C THR A 194 -9.25 16.36 -1.76
N ASP A 195 -10.09 17.18 -1.12
CA ASP A 195 -9.72 18.53 -0.68
C ASP A 195 -8.87 18.51 0.62
N GLN A 196 -8.98 17.45 1.42
CA GLN A 196 -8.34 17.33 2.72
C GLN A 196 -7.15 16.36 2.76
N PHE A 197 -6.72 15.72 1.67
CA PHE A 197 -5.59 14.75 1.69
C PHE A 197 -4.34 15.33 2.35
N GLY A 198 -4.01 16.58 2.02
CA GLY A 198 -2.88 17.30 2.63
C GLY A 198 -3.05 17.52 4.14
N ILE A 199 -4.28 17.52 4.67
CA ILE A 199 -4.59 17.69 6.10
C ILE A 199 -4.63 16.33 6.80
N ILE A 200 -5.32 15.34 6.22
CA ILE A 200 -5.45 13.98 6.76
C ILE A 200 -4.06 13.40 7.04
N CYS A 201 -3.15 13.56 6.09
CA CYS A 201 -1.84 12.92 6.19
C CYS A 201 -0.86 13.73 7.05
N ARG A 202 -1.06 15.05 7.26
CA ARG A 202 -0.24 15.84 8.21
C ARG A 202 -0.37 15.39 9.66
N SER A 203 -1.42 14.65 10.00
CA SER A 203 -1.63 14.15 11.35
C SER A 203 -0.68 13.01 11.74
N LEU A 204 -0.04 12.34 10.78
CA LEU A 204 0.87 11.23 11.06
C LEU A 204 2.23 11.73 11.53
N THR A 205 2.52 11.51 12.82
CA THR A 205 3.83 11.83 13.42
C THR A 205 4.75 10.59 13.45
N PRO A 206 6.08 10.75 13.49
CA PRO A 206 7.00 9.63 13.65
C PRO A 206 6.71 8.73 14.87
N GLU A 207 6.23 9.31 15.97
CA GLU A 207 5.84 8.56 17.17
C GLU A 207 4.65 7.65 16.89
N MET A 208 3.65 8.12 16.13
CA MET A 208 2.51 7.30 15.71
C MET A 208 2.95 6.17 14.78
N ILE A 209 3.90 6.42 13.89
CA ILE A 209 4.46 5.39 13.01
C ILE A 209 5.19 4.31 13.81
N HIS A 210 6.01 4.71 14.78
CA HIS A 210 6.68 3.78 15.69
C HIS A 210 5.67 2.97 16.51
N GLN A 211 4.66 3.63 17.08
CA GLN A 211 3.60 2.95 17.82
C GLN A 211 2.85 1.94 16.94
N LYS A 212 2.61 2.28 15.67
CA LYS A 212 1.97 1.37 14.72
C LYS A 212 2.77 0.10 14.50
N ARG A 213 4.11 0.16 14.47
CA ARG A 213 4.94 -1.06 14.38
C ARG A 213 4.67 -2.04 15.52
N LEU A 214 4.61 -1.52 16.75
CA LEU A 214 4.35 -2.31 17.95
C LEU A 214 2.91 -2.88 17.94
N GLU A 215 1.94 -2.10 17.46
CA GLU A 215 0.57 -2.55 17.26
C GLU A 215 0.47 -3.69 16.24
N LEU A 216 1.18 -3.60 15.11
CA LEU A 216 1.19 -4.66 14.09
C LEU A 216 1.84 -5.94 14.60
N SER A 217 2.95 -5.82 15.34
CA SER A 217 3.58 -6.96 16.03
C SER A 217 2.61 -7.65 16.99
N SER A 218 1.91 -6.85 17.81
CA SER A 218 0.89 -7.35 18.75
C SER A 218 -0.31 -7.98 18.03
N LEU A 219 -0.73 -7.39 16.90
CA LEU A 219 -1.80 -7.92 16.05
C LEU A 219 -1.45 -9.31 15.52
N ILE A 220 -0.25 -9.50 14.97
CA ILE A 220 0.22 -10.79 14.46
C ILE A 220 0.17 -11.86 15.56
N ILE A 221 0.66 -11.54 16.76
CA ILE A 221 0.62 -12.45 17.91
C ILE A 221 -0.83 -12.77 18.29
N SER A 222 -1.71 -11.77 18.31
CA SER A 222 -3.12 -11.96 18.66
C SER A 222 -3.87 -12.84 17.66
N LEU A 223 -3.60 -12.69 16.35
CA LEU A 223 -4.20 -13.49 15.30
C LEU A 223 -3.67 -14.92 15.34
N ARG A 224 -2.37 -15.11 15.59
CA ARG A 224 -1.78 -16.44 15.79
C ARG A 224 -2.47 -17.21 16.91
N LEU A 225 -2.76 -16.54 18.03
CA LEU A 225 -3.43 -17.16 19.18
C LEU A 225 -4.90 -17.50 18.91
N LYS A 226 -5.58 -16.77 18.01
CA LYS A 226 -6.96 -17.08 17.60
C LYS A 226 -7.04 -18.25 16.62
N SER A 227 -5.98 -18.49 15.85
CA SER A 227 -5.90 -19.57 14.86
C SER A 227 -5.34 -20.88 15.42
N ALA A 228 -4.95 -20.91 16.70
CA ALA A 228 -4.43 -22.07 17.42
C ALA A 228 -5.53 -22.76 18.22
#